data_AF-A0A1H8CF66-F1
#
_entry.id   AF-A0A1H8CF66-F1
#
_cell.length_a   1.000
_cell.length_b   1.000
_cell.length_c   1.000
_cell.angle_alpha   90.00
_cell.angle_beta   90.00
_cell.angle_gamma   90.00
#
_symmetry.space_group_name_H-M   'P 1'
#
loop_
_entity.id
_entity.type
_entity.pdbx_description
1 polymer ?
#
loop_
_entity_poly.entity_id
_entity_poly.type
_entity_poly.pdbx_seq_one_letter_code
_entity_poly.pdbx_strand_id
1 'polypeptide(L)'
;MLNPTTPGVSVEEITRLPNSVSLIDTAIPVFIGYTEMMPADHTEPLNISSLLEYEKKFGKAKGEHIQIKDKVNKGIELIAPEVQFLMYYSLQMYFANGGGPCQVFSVGNYTSGEIKLVDLSTGLGVIKDTFDPKIIVFPDAVSMAEADFYSIYNQAIDKVESLAKNWFILLDTYHGNSFIQSDNLNTIGNFRKEIALTTHAAAYFPHLTTILNYTFDETNTPIIHTGLQENGQTSASLYAGEIAALEELKNLASEEIISGPANGFVLGDLLGQAIAIAEEINETADEGDAKGNLIHAIGEAKAVLEAIYDGTIDDFLVPDDLDADTPVFSGEFEALKTAILAVKDEVGAANGITMRDLESVNSALYNQIKKEMASLHVVLPPSSAMAGVYGRIDSTRGVWKAPANISLNYVIAPTEKVSDKEQSDLNINDSGSINAIRTFTGKGTLVWGARTFDGRDKIETEDNVWKYVHVRRYCDMMKQSINIALQTFIDEPTIPFTYLRAKTMLENFLNQQWIEGALAGSTPKEAYKVEVDGTKDEINDINILNAKIEIALVRPAEFIVLNFSHKLQLS
;
A
#
# COMPACT_ATOMS: atom_id res chain seq x y z
N MET A 1 -38.51 31.76 40.44
CA MET A 1 -38.54 32.47 41.73
C MET A 1 -39.64 31.88 42.58
N LEU A 2 -39.29 31.35 43.76
CA LEU A 2 -40.27 30.97 44.78
C LEU A 2 -41.12 32.20 45.12
N ASN A 3 -42.44 32.01 45.11
CA ASN A 3 -43.40 33.01 45.57
C ASN A 3 -44.06 32.45 46.84
N PRO A 4 -43.36 32.49 47.99
CA PRO A 4 -43.83 31.80 49.18
C PRO A 4 -45.09 32.49 49.72
N THR A 5 -46.22 31.81 49.64
CA THR A 5 -47.54 32.31 50.05
C THR A 5 -47.93 31.90 51.46
N THR A 6 -47.08 31.17 52.19
CA THR A 6 -47.32 30.73 53.56
C THR A 6 -46.06 30.84 54.43
N PRO A 7 -46.20 31.13 55.74
CA PRO A 7 -45.07 31.12 56.67
C PRO A 7 -44.52 29.69 56.83
N GLY A 8 -43.25 29.47 56.46
CA GLY A 8 -42.57 28.17 56.58
C GLY A 8 -41.14 28.21 56.04
N VAL A 9 -40.39 27.11 56.19
CA VAL A 9 -39.05 26.95 55.59
C VAL A 9 -39.21 26.27 54.23
N SER A 10 -38.81 26.96 53.16
CA SER A 10 -38.72 26.37 51.81
C SER A 10 -37.27 25.99 51.52
N VAL A 11 -37.07 24.76 51.05
CA VAL A 11 -35.77 24.28 50.56
C VAL A 11 -35.87 24.18 49.05
N GLU A 12 -34.98 24.87 48.34
CA GLU A 12 -34.81 24.75 46.89
C GLU A 12 -33.49 24.04 46.62
N GLU A 13 -33.53 22.95 45.86
CA GLU A 13 -32.34 22.27 45.38
C GLU A 13 -31.88 22.95 44.09
N ILE A 14 -30.90 23.85 44.21
CA ILE A 14 -30.26 24.47 43.04
C ILE A 14 -29.07 23.60 42.65
N THR A 15 -29.28 22.66 41.73
CA THR A 15 -28.19 21.86 41.17
C THR A 15 -27.27 22.74 40.34
N ARG A 16 -26.07 23.02 40.86
CA ARG A 16 -24.99 23.70 40.13
C ARG A 16 -23.84 22.73 39.94
N LEU A 17 -23.96 21.84 38.97
CA LEU A 17 -22.79 21.07 38.52
C LEU A 17 -21.79 22.07 37.91
N PRO A 18 -20.49 21.95 38.21
CA PRO A 18 -19.48 22.77 37.56
C PRO A 18 -19.46 22.46 36.06
N ASN A 19 -19.50 23.51 35.23
CA ASN A 19 -19.28 23.34 33.79
C ASN A 19 -17.86 22.78 33.59
N SER A 20 -17.71 21.85 32.65
CA SER A 20 -16.44 21.21 32.34
C SER A 20 -16.22 21.16 30.83
N VAL A 21 -14.95 21.13 30.43
CA VAL A 21 -14.55 20.98 29.04
C VAL A 21 -14.19 19.52 28.81
N SER A 22 -14.86 18.88 27.86
CA SER A 22 -14.51 17.54 27.40
C SER A 22 -13.67 17.60 26.14
N LEU A 23 -12.60 16.78 26.09
CA LEU A 23 -11.84 16.59 24.86
C LEU A 23 -12.69 15.85 23.83
N ILE A 24 -12.57 16.27 22.58
CA ILE A 24 -13.17 15.58 21.44
C ILE A 24 -12.19 14.55 20.88
N ASP A 25 -12.72 13.56 20.18
CA ASP A 25 -11.90 12.61 19.43
C ASP A 25 -11.21 13.31 18.24
N THR A 26 -9.97 12.92 17.96
CA THR A 26 -9.10 13.56 16.97
C THR A 26 -8.59 12.63 15.87
N ALA A 27 -8.75 11.32 16.04
CA ALA A 27 -8.30 10.29 15.11
C ALA A 27 -9.44 9.35 14.73
N ILE A 28 -10.58 9.92 14.35
CA ILE A 28 -11.66 9.18 13.68
C ILE A 28 -11.45 9.39 12.17
N PRO A 29 -10.89 8.43 11.43
CA PRO A 29 -10.73 8.57 9.99
C PRO A 29 -12.02 8.26 9.24
N VAL A 30 -12.20 8.93 8.10
CA VAL A 30 -13.10 8.52 7.04
C VAL A 30 -12.27 7.96 5.89
N PHE A 31 -12.55 6.70 5.55
CA PHE A 31 -11.97 6.02 4.40
C PHE A 31 -12.91 6.17 3.21
N ILE A 32 -12.42 6.78 2.12
CA ILE A 32 -13.18 6.96 0.88
C ILE A 32 -12.54 6.09 -0.20
N GLY A 33 -13.33 5.20 -0.80
CA GLY A 33 -12.85 4.30 -1.84
C GLY A 33 -13.88 3.24 -2.20
N TYR A 34 -13.45 2.19 -2.88
CA TYR A 34 -14.32 1.15 -3.43
C TYR A 34 -14.38 -0.06 -2.50
N THR A 35 -15.52 -0.74 -2.49
CA THR A 35 -15.76 -1.92 -1.64
C THR A 35 -16.34 -3.07 -2.44
N GLU A 36 -16.35 -4.29 -1.91
CA GLU A 36 -16.98 -5.42 -2.62
C GLU A 36 -18.49 -5.22 -2.73
N MET A 37 -19.10 -4.94 -1.58
CA MET A 37 -20.52 -4.71 -1.42
C MET A 37 -20.74 -3.23 -1.15
N MET A 38 -21.69 -2.64 -1.87
CA MET A 38 -22.13 -1.27 -1.63
C MET A 38 -23.47 -1.34 -0.90
N PRO A 39 -23.54 -0.93 0.39
CA PRO A 39 -24.80 -0.86 1.11
C PRO A 39 -25.81 0.01 0.36
N ALA A 40 -27.02 -0.50 0.13
CA ALA A 40 -28.07 0.26 -0.52
C ALA A 40 -28.43 1.51 0.30
N ASP A 41 -28.69 2.62 -0.39
CA ASP A 41 -29.24 3.86 0.18
C ASP A 41 -28.38 4.60 1.22
N HIS A 42 -27.05 4.44 1.22
CA HIS A 42 -26.19 5.25 2.09
C HIS A 42 -25.78 6.57 1.43
N THR A 43 -26.38 7.68 1.87
CA THR A 43 -26.00 9.05 1.45
C THR A 43 -24.88 9.63 2.32
N GLU A 44 -24.46 8.91 3.35
CA GLU A 44 -23.52 9.35 4.38
C GLU A 44 -22.52 8.23 4.72
N PRO A 45 -21.31 8.56 5.19
CA PRO A 45 -20.33 7.56 5.62
C PRO A 45 -20.87 6.69 6.77
N LEU A 46 -20.65 5.38 6.68
CA LEU A 46 -21.11 4.44 7.70
C LEU A 46 -20.04 4.21 8.75
N ASN A 47 -20.44 4.26 10.02
CA ASN A 47 -19.56 3.91 11.13
C ASN A 47 -19.30 2.41 11.16
N ILE A 48 -18.04 2.06 11.43
CA ILE A 48 -17.59 0.71 11.76
C ILE A 48 -16.67 0.75 12.98
N SER A 49 -16.75 -0.29 13.81
CA SER A 49 -15.96 -0.43 15.03
C SER A 49 -14.90 -1.52 14.94
N SER A 50 -14.98 -2.39 13.92
CA SER A 50 -14.08 -3.53 13.74
C SER A 50 -14.04 -3.99 12.29
N LEU A 51 -13.00 -4.75 11.95
CA LEU A 51 -12.88 -5.38 10.63
C LEU A 51 -14.04 -6.36 10.35
N LEU A 52 -14.52 -7.09 11.36
CA LEU A 52 -15.67 -8.00 11.20
C LEU A 52 -16.95 -7.25 10.83
N GLU A 53 -17.14 -6.06 11.39
CA GLU A 53 -18.28 -5.20 11.03
C GLU A 53 -18.13 -4.65 9.61
N TYR A 54 -16.90 -4.29 9.20
CA TYR A 54 -16.62 -3.94 7.81
C TYR A 54 -16.98 -5.07 6.86
N GLU A 55 -16.50 -6.29 7.11
CA GLU A 55 -16.75 -7.44 6.22
C GLU A 55 -18.24 -7.72 6.03
N LYS A 56 -19.04 -7.55 7.08
CA LYS A 56 -20.51 -7.73 7.01
C LYS A 56 -21.21 -6.67 6.17
N LYS A 57 -20.71 -5.43 6.14
CA LYS A 57 -21.34 -4.30 5.45
C LYS A 57 -20.81 -4.12 4.03
N PHE A 58 -19.51 -4.29 3.85
CA PHE A 58 -18.76 -3.88 2.67
C PHE A 58 -18.04 -5.04 1.96
N GLY A 59 -18.02 -6.23 2.55
CA GLY A 59 -17.35 -7.41 2.01
C GLY A 59 -15.83 -7.43 2.20
N LYS A 60 -15.13 -8.18 1.36
CA LYS A 60 -13.69 -8.50 1.47
C LYS A 60 -12.89 -7.92 0.30
N ALA A 61 -11.60 -8.25 0.21
CA ALA A 61 -10.79 -7.92 -0.96
C ALA A 61 -11.33 -8.55 -2.23
N LYS A 62 -11.08 -7.88 -3.36
CA LYS A 62 -11.31 -8.46 -4.70
C LYS A 62 -10.45 -9.71 -4.85
N GLY A 63 -11.04 -10.78 -5.39
CA GLY A 63 -10.29 -11.95 -5.82
C GLY A 63 -9.56 -11.62 -7.12
N GLU A 64 -8.23 -11.57 -7.06
CA GLU A 64 -7.39 -11.30 -8.22
C GLU A 64 -7.27 -12.53 -9.12
N HIS A 65 -7.00 -12.27 -10.39
CA HIS A 65 -6.79 -13.31 -11.39
C HIS A 65 -5.41 -13.93 -11.22
N ILE A 66 -5.35 -15.26 -11.18
CA ILE A 66 -4.10 -16.02 -11.09
C ILE A 66 -3.40 -16.03 -12.45
N GLN A 67 -2.20 -15.44 -12.49
CA GLN A 67 -1.32 -15.44 -13.66
C GLN A 67 0.03 -16.05 -13.28
N ILE A 68 0.43 -17.12 -13.94
CA ILE A 68 1.70 -17.81 -13.70
C ILE A 68 2.51 -17.92 -14.99
N LYS A 69 3.84 -17.98 -14.86
CA LYS A 69 4.78 -18.17 -15.95
C LYS A 69 5.75 -19.31 -15.62
N ASP A 70 6.02 -20.19 -16.58
CA ASP A 70 7.08 -21.19 -16.44
C ASP A 70 8.47 -20.53 -16.50
N LYS A 71 9.38 -21.02 -15.64
CA LYS A 71 10.78 -20.60 -15.57
C LYS A 71 11.70 -21.80 -15.65
N VAL A 72 12.65 -21.72 -16.58
CA VAL A 72 13.74 -22.69 -16.75
C VAL A 72 14.41 -22.96 -15.41
N ASN A 73 14.46 -24.24 -15.01
CA ASN A 73 15.06 -24.74 -13.76
C ASN A 73 14.48 -24.18 -12.44
N LYS A 74 13.34 -23.48 -12.48
CA LYS A 74 12.68 -22.93 -11.28
C LYS A 74 11.22 -23.34 -11.12
N GLY A 75 10.67 -24.11 -12.07
CA GLY A 75 9.25 -24.48 -12.09
C GLY A 75 8.42 -23.28 -12.53
N ILE A 76 7.41 -22.92 -11.75
CA ILE A 76 6.52 -21.79 -12.01
C ILE A 76 6.89 -20.53 -11.21
N GLU A 77 6.53 -19.37 -11.74
CA GLU A 77 6.51 -18.09 -11.04
C GLU A 77 5.11 -17.49 -11.11
N LEU A 78 4.58 -17.05 -9.97
CA LEU A 78 3.36 -16.27 -9.92
C LEU A 78 3.65 -14.81 -10.25
N ILE A 79 2.95 -14.27 -11.25
CA ILE A 79 3.01 -12.85 -11.60
C ILE A 79 2.18 -12.08 -10.57
N ALA A 80 2.79 -11.05 -9.97
CA ALA A 80 2.10 -10.25 -8.98
C ALA A 80 0.91 -9.50 -9.61
N PRO A 81 -0.29 -9.55 -9.03
CA PRO A 81 -1.44 -8.87 -9.59
C PRO A 81 -1.32 -7.35 -9.42
N GLU A 82 -1.76 -6.62 -10.43
CA GLU A 82 -1.91 -5.16 -10.37
C GLU A 82 -3.18 -4.79 -9.60
N VAL A 83 -3.08 -4.78 -8.27
CA VAL A 83 -4.24 -4.53 -7.42
C VAL A 83 -4.67 -3.07 -7.47
N GLN A 84 -5.95 -2.88 -7.79
CA GLN A 84 -6.57 -1.56 -7.86
C GLN A 84 -7.37 -1.20 -6.60
N PHE A 85 -7.92 -2.20 -5.92
CA PHE A 85 -8.83 -1.99 -4.79
C PHE A 85 -8.14 -2.38 -3.47
N LEU A 86 -7.59 -1.38 -2.79
CA LEU A 86 -6.77 -1.52 -1.58
C LEU A 86 -7.54 -1.25 -0.28
N MET A 87 -8.78 -0.77 -0.34
CA MET A 87 -9.62 -0.45 0.82
C MET A 87 -9.64 -1.54 1.91
N TYR A 88 -9.91 -2.80 1.56
CA TYR A 88 -9.97 -3.89 2.55
C TYR A 88 -8.63 -4.11 3.27
N TYR A 89 -7.54 -4.21 2.50
CA TYR A 89 -6.20 -4.39 3.06
C TYR A 89 -5.75 -3.17 3.89
N SER A 90 -6.14 -1.98 3.45
CA SER A 90 -5.92 -0.72 4.19
C SER A 90 -6.61 -0.72 5.55
N LEU A 91 -7.85 -1.19 5.65
CA LEU A 91 -8.54 -1.32 6.94
C LEU A 91 -7.94 -2.40 7.84
N GLN A 92 -7.45 -3.50 7.27
CA GLN A 92 -6.66 -4.48 8.03
C GLN A 92 -5.43 -3.83 8.66
N MET A 93 -4.68 -3.02 7.89
CA MET A 93 -3.54 -2.26 8.40
C MET A 93 -3.93 -1.24 9.47
N TYR A 94 -5.04 -0.52 9.27
CA TYR A 94 -5.55 0.46 10.23
C TYR A 94 -5.84 -0.19 11.59
N PHE A 95 -6.66 -1.24 11.62
CA PHE A 95 -7.01 -1.92 12.87
C PHE A 95 -5.78 -2.63 13.50
N ALA A 96 -4.90 -3.22 12.69
CA ALA A 96 -3.67 -3.85 13.19
C ALA A 96 -2.71 -2.85 13.87
N ASN A 97 -2.75 -1.57 13.48
CA ASN A 97 -1.92 -0.51 14.06
C ASN A 97 -2.58 0.25 15.22
N GLY A 98 -3.72 -0.23 15.71
CA GLY A 98 -4.44 0.32 16.86
C GLY A 98 -5.51 1.35 16.50
N GLY A 99 -6.03 1.29 15.28
CA GLY A 99 -7.20 2.04 14.87
C GLY A 99 -8.43 1.71 15.71
N GLY A 100 -9.18 2.75 16.08
CA GLY A 100 -10.47 2.65 16.77
C GLY A 100 -11.65 2.70 15.79
N PRO A 101 -12.85 3.07 16.25
CA PRO A 101 -13.99 3.32 15.37
C PRO A 101 -13.65 4.29 14.24
N CYS A 102 -14.10 3.99 13.03
CA CYS A 102 -13.88 4.81 11.84
C CYS A 102 -15.13 4.84 10.97
N GLN A 103 -15.08 5.69 9.95
CA GLN A 103 -16.13 5.80 8.94
C GLN A 103 -15.62 5.27 7.60
N VAL A 104 -16.52 4.65 6.85
CA VAL A 104 -16.25 4.21 5.48
C VAL A 104 -17.33 4.76 4.57
N PHE A 105 -16.89 5.35 3.47
CA PHE A 105 -17.77 5.76 2.38
C PHE A 105 -17.38 5.00 1.13
N SER A 106 -18.30 4.14 0.66
CA SER A 106 -18.10 3.36 -0.56
C SER A 106 -18.55 4.18 -1.76
N VAL A 107 -17.62 4.52 -2.65
CA VAL A 107 -17.92 5.28 -3.88
C VAL A 107 -18.32 4.39 -5.05
N GLY A 108 -18.19 3.07 -4.90
CA GLY A 108 -18.47 2.11 -5.95
C GLY A 108 -18.05 0.70 -5.54
N ASN A 109 -18.36 -0.28 -6.41
CA ASN A 109 -17.98 -1.67 -6.21
C ASN A 109 -16.89 -2.14 -7.19
N TYR A 110 -16.35 -3.35 -6.99
CA TYR A 110 -15.29 -3.89 -7.84
C TYR A 110 -15.70 -4.15 -9.30
N THR A 111 -17.00 -4.16 -9.62
CA THR A 111 -17.49 -4.34 -10.99
C THR A 111 -17.38 -3.08 -11.85
N SER A 112 -17.06 -1.93 -11.24
CA SER A 112 -16.87 -0.65 -11.93
C SER A 112 -15.61 -0.59 -12.81
N GLY A 113 -14.71 -1.57 -12.68
CA GLY A 113 -13.51 -1.74 -13.50
C GLY A 113 -12.30 -1.00 -12.92
N GLU A 114 -12.32 0.32 -13.02
CA GLU A 114 -11.19 1.21 -12.68
C GLU A 114 -11.59 2.26 -11.63
N ILE A 115 -10.60 2.70 -10.85
CA ILE A 115 -10.74 3.78 -9.87
C ILE A 115 -10.83 5.12 -10.62
N LYS A 116 -11.88 5.91 -10.36
CA LYS A 116 -12.12 7.18 -11.06
C LYS A 116 -12.07 8.36 -10.11
N LEU A 117 -11.46 9.46 -10.58
CA LEU A 117 -11.42 10.74 -9.86
C LEU A 117 -12.82 11.20 -9.45
N VAL A 118 -13.78 11.15 -10.38
CA VAL A 118 -15.16 11.63 -10.15
C VAL A 118 -15.84 10.90 -8.98
N ASP A 119 -15.55 9.61 -8.80
CA ASP A 119 -16.16 8.80 -7.74
C ASP A 119 -15.56 9.19 -6.37
N LEU A 120 -14.23 9.32 -6.28
CA LEU A 120 -13.57 9.80 -5.05
C LEU A 120 -13.92 11.25 -4.71
N SER A 121 -13.99 12.13 -5.71
CA SER A 121 -14.44 13.52 -5.54
C SER A 121 -15.89 13.58 -5.04
N THR A 122 -16.74 12.65 -5.47
CA THR A 122 -18.11 12.53 -4.98
C THR A 122 -18.12 12.14 -3.49
N GLY A 123 -17.31 11.16 -3.10
CA GLY A 123 -17.13 10.79 -1.69
C GLY A 123 -16.61 11.94 -0.83
N LEU A 124 -15.66 12.72 -1.35
CA LEU A 124 -15.16 13.93 -0.69
C LEU A 124 -16.27 15.01 -0.56
N GLY A 125 -17.15 15.13 -1.56
CA GLY A 125 -18.27 16.06 -1.55
C GLY A 125 -19.32 15.76 -0.48
N VAL A 126 -19.44 14.50 -0.04
CA VAL A 126 -20.33 14.10 1.07
C VAL A 126 -19.80 14.62 2.41
N ILE A 127 -18.51 14.92 2.53
CA ILE A 127 -17.93 15.49 3.75
C ILE A 127 -18.46 16.91 4.01
N LYS A 128 -19.05 17.09 5.19
CA LYS A 128 -19.65 18.33 5.71
C LYS A 128 -19.17 18.62 7.13
N ASP A 129 -19.31 19.87 7.56
CA ASP A 129 -19.02 20.27 8.93
C ASP A 129 -19.89 19.57 9.96
N THR A 130 -21.03 18.96 9.64
CA THR A 130 -21.82 18.21 10.63
C THR A 130 -21.21 16.87 11.02
N PHE A 131 -20.32 16.32 10.19
CA PHE A 131 -19.72 15.01 10.45
C PHE A 131 -18.65 15.08 11.55
N ASP A 132 -18.36 13.91 12.11
CA ASP A 132 -17.40 13.71 13.19
C ASP A 132 -16.02 13.13 12.79
N PRO A 133 -15.73 12.68 11.55
CA PRO A 133 -14.39 12.24 11.22
C PRO A 133 -13.47 13.46 11.09
N LYS A 134 -12.22 13.24 11.49
CA LYS A 134 -11.18 14.27 11.62
C LYS A 134 -9.99 14.02 10.71
N ILE A 135 -9.94 12.82 10.10
CA ILE A 135 -8.87 12.41 9.20
C ILE A 135 -9.51 11.89 7.91
N ILE A 136 -9.01 12.34 6.75
CA ILE A 136 -9.40 11.80 5.45
C ILE A 136 -8.30 10.87 4.95
N VAL A 137 -8.70 9.69 4.46
CA VAL A 137 -7.81 8.69 3.86
C VAL A 137 -8.42 8.19 2.55
N PHE A 138 -7.59 8.08 1.51
CA PHE A 138 -7.96 7.55 0.20
C PHE A 138 -7.14 6.29 -0.13
N PRO A 139 -7.56 5.10 0.33
CA PRO A 139 -6.82 3.85 0.14
C PRO A 139 -6.50 3.50 -1.32
N ASP A 140 -7.44 3.78 -2.23
CA ASP A 140 -7.36 3.32 -3.62
C ASP A 140 -6.75 4.37 -4.56
N ALA A 141 -6.44 5.57 -4.07
CA ALA A 141 -6.02 6.68 -4.93
C ALA A 141 -4.73 6.37 -5.72
N VAL A 142 -3.80 5.61 -5.13
CA VAL A 142 -2.54 5.21 -5.77
C VAL A 142 -2.73 4.33 -7.01
N SER A 143 -3.91 3.73 -7.17
CA SER A 143 -4.26 2.87 -8.30
C SER A 143 -4.90 3.64 -9.46
N MET A 144 -5.05 4.97 -9.35
CA MET A 144 -5.53 5.84 -10.42
C MET A 144 -4.41 6.32 -11.33
N ALA A 145 -4.75 7.00 -12.43
CA ALA A 145 -3.78 7.77 -13.19
C ALA A 145 -3.12 8.86 -12.31
N GLU A 146 -1.82 9.07 -12.48
CA GLU A 146 -1.04 9.95 -11.60
C GLU A 146 -1.58 11.40 -11.53
N ALA A 147 -2.01 11.96 -12.66
CA ALA A 147 -2.58 13.30 -12.70
C ALA A 147 -3.87 13.41 -11.85
N ASP A 148 -4.71 12.36 -11.89
CA ASP A 148 -5.95 12.31 -11.12
C ASP A 148 -5.66 12.10 -9.62
N PHE A 149 -4.62 11.34 -9.29
CA PHE A 149 -4.14 11.15 -7.92
C PHE A 149 -3.75 12.48 -7.26
N TYR A 150 -2.98 13.34 -7.95
CA TYR A 150 -2.65 14.66 -7.40
C TYR A 150 -3.88 15.57 -7.32
N SER A 151 -4.80 15.46 -8.30
CA SER A 151 -6.05 16.23 -8.31
C SER A 151 -6.94 15.93 -7.10
N ILE A 152 -7.14 14.66 -6.73
CA ILE A 152 -7.98 14.32 -5.56
C ILE A 152 -7.38 14.82 -4.25
N TYR A 153 -6.06 14.75 -4.07
CA TYR A 153 -5.42 15.29 -2.87
C TYR A 153 -5.50 16.81 -2.78
N ASN A 154 -5.30 17.54 -3.87
CA ASN A 154 -5.47 18.99 -3.86
C ASN A 154 -6.93 19.39 -3.59
N GLN A 155 -7.91 18.68 -4.18
CA GLN A 155 -9.32 18.90 -3.85
C GLN A 155 -9.63 18.64 -2.36
N ALA A 156 -9.01 17.61 -1.77
CA ALA A 156 -9.15 17.32 -0.35
C ALA A 156 -8.52 18.42 0.52
N ILE A 157 -7.34 18.93 0.15
CA ILE A 157 -6.68 20.05 0.83
C ILE A 157 -7.56 21.29 0.80
N ASP A 158 -8.02 21.71 -0.38
CA ASP A 158 -8.92 22.86 -0.54
C ASP A 158 -10.19 22.69 0.31
N LYS A 159 -10.75 21.48 0.33
CA LYS A 159 -11.92 21.16 1.14
C LYS A 159 -11.62 21.32 2.63
N VAL A 160 -10.54 20.75 3.13
CA VAL A 160 -10.16 20.84 4.55
C VAL A 160 -9.86 22.27 4.98
N GLU A 161 -9.22 23.07 4.13
CA GLU A 161 -8.95 24.48 4.42
C GLU A 161 -10.21 25.35 4.43
N SER A 162 -11.24 24.95 3.68
CA SER A 162 -12.55 25.63 3.67
C SER A 162 -13.45 25.30 4.87
N LEU A 163 -13.20 24.17 5.54
CA LEU A 163 -14.05 23.69 6.64
C LEU A 163 -13.69 24.39 7.94
N ALA A 164 -14.69 24.70 8.76
CA ALA A 164 -14.47 25.36 10.06
C ALA A 164 -13.91 24.40 11.13
N LYS A 165 -13.96 23.09 10.87
CA LYS A 165 -13.56 22.01 11.79
C LYS A 165 -12.11 21.55 11.59
N ASN A 166 -11.62 20.83 12.58
CA ASN A 166 -10.28 20.23 12.70
C ASN A 166 -10.03 19.03 11.78
N TRP A 167 -10.22 19.19 10.47
CA TRP A 167 -9.92 18.14 9.51
C TRP A 167 -8.43 18.06 9.21
N PHE A 168 -7.97 16.84 8.95
CA PHE A 168 -6.59 16.54 8.63
C PHE A 168 -6.52 15.49 7.51
N ILE A 169 -5.46 15.49 6.71
CA ILE A 169 -5.30 14.56 5.59
C ILE A 169 -4.00 13.79 5.75
N LEU A 170 -4.05 12.48 5.51
CA LEU A 170 -2.85 11.67 5.38
C LEU A 170 -2.57 11.48 3.89
N LEU A 171 -1.39 11.93 3.47
CA LEU A 171 -0.96 11.90 2.08
C LEU A 171 0.03 10.75 1.89
N ASP A 172 -0.12 10.05 0.77
CA ASP A 172 0.82 9.05 0.29
C ASP A 172 1.54 9.59 -0.95
N THR A 173 2.70 9.04 -1.26
CA THR A 173 3.32 9.23 -2.58
C THR A 173 2.69 8.32 -3.61
N TYR A 174 2.69 8.73 -4.88
CA TYR A 174 2.08 7.94 -5.96
C TYR A 174 2.75 6.56 -6.10
N HIS A 175 4.07 6.55 -6.21
CA HIS A 175 4.85 5.32 -6.15
C HIS A 175 5.44 5.10 -4.74
N GLY A 176 5.65 3.84 -4.40
CA GLY A 176 6.28 3.47 -3.14
C GLY A 176 7.79 3.67 -3.08
N ASN A 177 8.45 3.82 -4.23
CA ASN A 177 9.90 3.95 -4.35
C ASN A 177 10.25 5.26 -5.05
N SER A 178 11.52 5.65 -5.01
CA SER A 178 12.06 6.85 -5.66
C SER A 178 12.19 6.67 -7.18
N PHE A 179 11.11 6.30 -7.86
CA PHE A 179 11.05 6.09 -9.31
C PHE A 179 11.31 7.41 -10.06
N ILE A 180 12.22 7.39 -11.05
CA ILE A 180 12.56 8.56 -11.87
C ILE A 180 11.70 8.58 -13.13
N GLN A 181 10.97 9.68 -13.33
CA GLN A 181 10.17 9.90 -14.53
C GLN A 181 10.98 10.57 -15.65
N SER A 182 10.38 10.65 -16.84
CA SER A 182 11.03 11.19 -18.05
C SER A 182 11.41 12.68 -17.95
N ASP A 183 10.86 13.42 -16.98
CA ASP A 183 11.17 14.82 -16.69
C ASP A 183 12.36 15.00 -15.71
N ASN A 184 13.07 13.91 -15.39
CA ASN A 184 14.15 13.83 -14.40
C ASN A 184 13.74 14.11 -12.94
N LEU A 185 12.43 14.23 -12.64
CA LEU A 185 11.97 14.24 -11.25
C LEU A 185 11.77 12.80 -10.78
N ASN A 186 12.18 12.53 -9.55
CA ASN A 186 11.77 11.30 -8.88
C ASN A 186 10.37 11.47 -8.28
N THR A 187 9.77 10.37 -7.82
CA THR A 187 8.45 10.34 -7.17
C THR A 187 8.28 11.44 -6.12
N ILE A 188 9.32 11.70 -5.32
CA ILE A 188 9.29 12.73 -4.28
C ILE A 188 9.29 14.15 -4.86
N GLY A 189 10.13 14.39 -5.87
CA GLY A 189 10.18 15.66 -6.58
C GLY A 189 8.86 15.98 -7.27
N ASN A 190 8.23 14.98 -7.91
CA ASN A 190 6.94 15.16 -8.56
C ASN A 190 5.83 15.42 -7.52
N PHE A 191 5.78 14.63 -6.45
CA PHE A 191 4.82 14.83 -5.36
C PHE A 191 4.88 16.25 -4.76
N ARG A 192 6.09 16.77 -4.50
CA ARG A 192 6.31 18.13 -3.97
C ARG A 192 5.91 19.24 -4.95
N LYS A 193 6.00 18.97 -6.25
CA LYS A 193 5.65 19.93 -7.30
C LYS A 193 4.13 20.03 -7.47
N GLU A 194 3.43 18.90 -7.40
CA GLU A 194 2.02 18.79 -7.76
C GLU A 194 1.07 18.98 -6.56
N ILE A 195 1.50 18.74 -5.31
CA ILE A 195 0.66 18.91 -4.11
C ILE A 195 0.86 20.28 -3.45
N ALA A 196 -0.26 20.93 -3.08
CA ALA A 196 -0.26 22.20 -2.36
C ALA A 196 0.27 22.08 -0.92
N LEU A 197 1.12 23.03 -0.50
CA LEU A 197 1.63 23.11 0.86
C LEU A 197 0.51 23.44 1.85
N THR A 198 0.34 22.62 2.88
CA THR A 198 -0.62 22.88 3.95
C THR A 198 -0.15 22.35 5.30
N THR A 199 -0.63 22.98 6.38
CA THR A 199 -0.40 22.52 7.76
C THR A 199 -1.44 21.49 8.20
N HIS A 200 -2.51 21.27 7.42
CA HIS A 200 -3.57 20.29 7.72
C HIS A 200 -3.37 18.94 7.03
N ALA A 201 -2.16 18.66 6.54
CA ALA A 201 -1.81 17.37 5.96
C ALA A 201 -0.44 16.87 6.44
N ALA A 202 -0.23 15.56 6.38
CA ALA A 202 1.08 14.95 6.59
C ALA A 202 1.33 13.87 5.54
N ALA A 203 2.48 13.96 4.88
CA ALA A 203 2.92 12.99 3.88
C ALA A 203 3.83 11.92 4.49
N TYR A 204 3.71 10.67 4.02
CA TYR A 204 4.51 9.53 4.47
C TYR A 204 5.09 8.76 3.29
N PHE A 205 6.35 8.33 3.43
CA PHE A 205 7.10 7.58 2.43
C PHE A 205 8.14 6.71 3.15
N PRO A 206 8.54 5.53 2.64
CA PRO A 206 8.06 4.79 1.46
C PRO A 206 6.72 4.06 1.68
N HIS A 207 6.23 3.36 0.65
CA HIS A 207 5.15 2.37 0.82
C HIS A 207 5.63 1.18 1.66
N LEU A 208 4.69 0.35 2.09
CA LEU A 208 4.91 -0.73 3.04
C LEU A 208 4.70 -2.08 2.40
N THR A 209 5.72 -2.93 2.41
CA THR A 209 5.56 -4.37 2.16
C THR A 209 4.96 -5.00 3.41
N THR A 210 3.76 -5.56 3.30
CA THR A 210 3.00 -6.08 4.44
C THR A 210 3.18 -7.59 4.61
N ILE A 211 2.62 -8.14 5.69
CA ILE A 211 2.45 -9.60 5.84
C ILE A 211 1.14 -10.11 5.23
N LEU A 212 0.33 -9.21 4.65
CA LEU A 212 -0.96 -9.57 4.07
C LEU A 212 -0.73 -10.22 2.72
N ASN A 213 -1.44 -11.32 2.46
CA ASN A 213 -1.39 -12.01 1.19
C ASN A 213 -2.50 -11.49 0.26
N TYR A 214 -2.25 -11.55 -1.04
CA TYR A 214 -3.27 -11.30 -2.04
C TYR A 214 -4.39 -12.34 -1.95
N THR A 215 -5.61 -11.88 -2.15
CA THR A 215 -6.79 -12.73 -2.32
C THR A 215 -6.94 -13.04 -3.80
N PHE A 216 -7.07 -14.31 -4.17
CA PHE A 216 -7.24 -14.74 -5.56
C PHE A 216 -8.60 -15.39 -5.77
N ASP A 217 -9.17 -15.27 -6.97
CA ASP A 217 -10.36 -16.04 -7.35
C ASP A 217 -9.94 -17.44 -7.83
N GLU A 218 -10.16 -18.42 -6.96
CA GLU A 218 -9.83 -19.82 -7.24
C GLU A 218 -10.95 -20.59 -7.96
N THR A 219 -12.13 -19.97 -8.10
CA THR A 219 -13.37 -20.66 -8.43
C THR A 219 -13.93 -20.30 -9.80
N ASN A 220 -13.97 -19.02 -10.15
CA ASN A 220 -14.69 -18.58 -11.35
C ASN A 220 -13.74 -18.23 -12.50
N THR A 221 -12.54 -17.74 -12.18
CA THR A 221 -11.59 -17.25 -13.17
C THR A 221 -10.53 -18.33 -13.50
N PRO A 222 -10.41 -18.76 -14.76
CA PRO A 222 -9.39 -19.72 -15.17
C PRO A 222 -7.98 -19.16 -15.03
N ILE A 223 -6.98 -19.98 -14.70
CA ILE A 223 -5.58 -19.55 -14.59
C ILE A 223 -5.06 -19.13 -15.98
N ILE A 224 -4.36 -18.01 -16.05
CA ILE A 224 -3.50 -17.70 -17.20
C ILE A 224 -2.13 -18.32 -16.90
N HIS A 225 -1.73 -19.31 -17.68
CA HIS A 225 -0.43 -19.96 -17.56
C HIS A 225 0.37 -19.74 -18.83
N THR A 226 1.41 -18.91 -18.76
CA THR A 226 2.36 -18.70 -19.85
C THR A 226 3.48 -19.72 -19.76
N GLY A 227 3.80 -20.36 -20.89
CA GLY A 227 4.89 -21.31 -21.00
C GLY A 227 6.27 -20.65 -20.95
N LEU A 228 7.31 -21.37 -21.38
CA LEU A 228 8.69 -20.88 -21.35
C LEU A 228 8.99 -19.85 -22.43
N GLN A 229 8.22 -19.83 -23.51
CA GLN A 229 8.40 -18.92 -24.65
C GLN A 229 7.91 -17.52 -24.31
N GLU A 230 8.80 -16.53 -24.42
CA GLU A 230 8.42 -15.14 -24.21
C GLU A 230 7.61 -14.58 -25.37
N ASN A 231 6.75 -13.60 -25.09
CA ASN A 231 5.95 -12.95 -26.11
C ASN A 231 6.84 -12.34 -27.21
N GLY A 232 6.68 -12.81 -28.45
CA GLY A 232 7.49 -12.38 -29.60
C GLY A 232 8.84 -13.10 -29.76
N GLN A 233 9.20 -14.01 -28.86
CA GLN A 233 10.38 -14.87 -29.02
C GLN A 233 10.11 -15.95 -30.09
N THR A 234 11.08 -16.20 -30.97
CA THR A 234 10.99 -17.29 -31.96
C THR A 234 11.44 -18.61 -31.34
N SER A 235 10.87 -19.74 -31.76
CA SER A 235 11.28 -21.09 -31.34
C SER A 235 12.78 -21.36 -31.56
N ALA A 236 13.36 -20.82 -32.63
CA ALA A 236 14.81 -20.90 -32.89
C ALA A 236 15.67 -20.24 -31.79
N SER A 237 15.15 -19.21 -31.13
CA SER A 237 15.83 -18.53 -30.02
C SER A 237 15.54 -19.21 -28.68
N LEU A 238 14.37 -19.83 -28.52
CA LEU A 238 14.01 -20.57 -27.33
C LEU A 238 14.86 -21.85 -27.22
N TYR A 239 14.85 -22.67 -28.27
CA TYR A 239 15.53 -23.96 -28.33
C TYR A 239 16.98 -23.88 -28.84
N ALA A 240 17.64 -22.71 -28.73
CA ALA A 240 18.94 -22.50 -29.36
C ALA A 240 20.02 -23.47 -28.83
N GLY A 241 19.95 -23.82 -27.55
CA GLY A 241 20.89 -24.77 -26.93
C GLY A 241 20.63 -26.21 -27.39
N GLU A 242 19.37 -26.60 -27.41
CA GLU A 242 18.88 -27.92 -27.82
C GLU A 242 19.17 -28.17 -29.30
N ILE A 243 18.94 -27.17 -30.14
CA ILE A 243 19.27 -27.22 -31.58
C ILE A 243 20.78 -27.31 -31.80
N ALA A 244 21.59 -26.62 -31.01
CA ALA A 244 23.05 -26.73 -31.09
C ALA A 244 23.53 -28.14 -30.69
N ALA A 245 22.97 -28.71 -29.62
CA ALA A 245 23.25 -30.07 -29.20
C ALA A 245 22.82 -31.10 -30.26
N LEU A 246 21.66 -30.92 -30.87
CA LEU A 246 21.17 -31.79 -31.94
C LEU A 246 22.10 -31.76 -33.18
N GLU A 247 22.62 -30.58 -33.53
CA GLU A 247 23.59 -30.44 -34.63
C GLU A 247 24.96 -31.07 -34.28
N GLU A 248 25.40 -30.97 -33.02
CA GLU A 248 26.62 -31.65 -32.56
C GLU A 248 26.48 -33.17 -32.64
N LEU A 249 25.36 -33.74 -32.16
CA LEU A 249 25.06 -35.17 -32.26
C LEU A 249 25.03 -35.65 -33.72
N LYS A 250 24.42 -34.86 -34.62
CA LYS A 250 24.40 -35.13 -36.06
C LYS A 250 25.82 -35.13 -36.67
N ASN A 251 26.68 -34.20 -36.26
CA ASN A 251 28.06 -34.14 -36.75
C ASN A 251 28.88 -35.34 -36.27
N LEU A 252 28.75 -35.71 -34.98
CA LEU A 252 29.40 -36.91 -34.43
C LEU A 252 28.95 -38.19 -35.16
N ALA A 253 27.66 -38.30 -35.46
CA ALA A 253 27.13 -39.42 -36.23
C ALA A 253 27.71 -39.47 -37.65
N SER A 254 27.86 -38.31 -38.28
CA SER A 254 28.47 -38.20 -39.60
C SER A 254 29.95 -38.58 -39.59
N GLU A 255 30.70 -38.21 -38.54
CA GLU A 255 32.10 -38.61 -38.36
C GLU A 255 32.25 -40.13 -38.13
N GLU A 256 31.38 -40.74 -37.34
CA GLU A 256 31.37 -42.19 -37.11
C GLU A 256 31.20 -42.96 -38.42
N ILE A 257 30.32 -42.49 -39.31
CA ILE A 257 30.09 -43.10 -40.62
C ILE A 257 31.32 -42.96 -41.55
N ILE A 258 32.03 -41.83 -41.50
CA ILE A 258 33.17 -41.54 -42.40
C ILE A 258 34.46 -42.23 -41.94
N SER A 259 34.63 -42.48 -40.64
CA SER A 259 35.91 -42.90 -40.05
C SER A 259 36.24 -44.40 -40.18
N GLY A 260 35.31 -45.24 -40.63
CA GLY A 260 35.49 -46.70 -40.74
C GLY A 260 34.17 -47.46 -40.92
N PRO A 261 34.12 -48.79 -40.69
CA PRO A 261 32.85 -49.50 -40.64
C PRO A 261 32.04 -48.97 -39.45
N ALA A 262 30.98 -48.22 -39.74
CA ALA A 262 30.17 -47.53 -38.76
C ALA A 262 29.67 -48.48 -37.66
N ASN A 263 29.83 -48.10 -36.39
CA ASN A 263 29.29 -48.87 -35.30
C ASN A 263 27.81 -48.50 -35.06
N GLY A 264 26.89 -49.37 -35.48
CA GLY A 264 25.45 -49.17 -35.29
C GLY A 264 25.05 -48.89 -33.84
N PHE A 265 25.74 -49.44 -32.83
CA PHE A 265 25.46 -49.13 -31.43
C PHE A 265 25.78 -47.67 -31.08
N VAL A 266 26.87 -47.11 -31.61
CA VAL A 266 27.24 -45.70 -31.38
C VAL A 266 26.23 -44.77 -32.07
N LEU A 267 25.83 -45.10 -33.30
CA LEU A 267 24.80 -44.35 -34.02
C LEU A 267 23.45 -44.40 -33.30
N GLY A 268 23.07 -45.58 -32.79
CA GLY A 268 21.88 -45.75 -31.95
C GLY A 268 21.92 -44.89 -30.68
N ASP A 269 23.05 -44.86 -29.97
CA ASP A 269 23.21 -44.02 -28.78
C ASP A 269 23.10 -42.51 -29.08
N LEU A 270 23.64 -42.05 -30.22
CA LEU A 270 23.54 -40.65 -30.65
C LEU A 270 22.10 -40.27 -31.03
N LEU A 271 21.41 -41.13 -31.78
CA LEU A 271 20.00 -40.93 -32.14
C LEU A 271 19.10 -41.00 -30.89
N GLY A 272 19.40 -41.89 -29.95
CA GLY A 272 18.71 -41.96 -28.66
C GLY A 272 18.82 -40.67 -27.85
N GLN A 273 20.00 -40.03 -27.84
CA GLN A 273 20.18 -38.70 -27.21
C GLN A 273 19.39 -37.61 -27.94
N ALA A 274 19.35 -37.61 -29.27
CA ALA A 274 18.56 -36.65 -30.04
C ALA A 274 17.05 -36.82 -29.81
N ILE A 275 16.58 -38.06 -29.72
CA ILE A 275 15.19 -38.39 -29.36
C ILE A 275 14.88 -37.86 -27.95
N ALA A 276 15.77 -38.06 -26.98
CA ALA A 276 15.56 -37.57 -25.62
C ALA A 276 15.40 -36.05 -25.56
N ILE A 277 16.21 -35.29 -26.33
CA ILE A 277 16.05 -33.83 -26.45
C ILE A 277 14.68 -33.47 -27.03
N ALA A 278 14.26 -34.16 -28.10
CA ALA A 278 12.96 -33.91 -28.73
C ALA A 278 11.78 -34.28 -27.81
N GLU A 279 11.90 -35.34 -27.02
CA GLU A 279 10.91 -35.74 -26.03
C GLU A 279 10.77 -34.71 -24.91
N GLU A 280 11.87 -34.18 -24.39
CA GLU A 280 11.86 -33.12 -23.37
C GLU A 280 11.11 -31.88 -23.87
N ILE A 281 11.37 -31.46 -25.12
CA ILE A 281 10.66 -30.33 -25.74
C ILE A 281 9.17 -30.66 -25.96
N ASN A 282 8.85 -31.90 -26.33
CA ASN A 282 7.47 -32.32 -26.54
C ASN A 282 6.63 -32.30 -25.24
N GLU A 283 7.25 -32.44 -24.06
CA GLU A 283 6.54 -32.39 -22.78
C GLU A 283 5.97 -30.99 -22.48
N THR A 284 6.66 -29.92 -22.88
CA THR A 284 6.22 -28.53 -22.65
C THR A 284 5.57 -27.88 -23.87
N ALA A 285 5.66 -28.53 -25.03
CA ALA A 285 5.06 -28.07 -26.28
C ALA A 285 3.55 -27.79 -26.18
N ASP A 286 3.13 -26.66 -26.74
CA ASP A 286 1.74 -26.28 -26.91
C ASP A 286 0.98 -27.32 -27.77
N GLU A 287 -0.27 -27.63 -27.38
CA GLU A 287 -1.12 -28.53 -28.16
C GLU A 287 -1.44 -27.97 -29.56
N GLY A 288 -1.34 -28.82 -30.59
CA GLY A 288 -1.66 -28.45 -31.97
C GLY A 288 -0.91 -29.27 -33.02
N ASP A 289 -1.07 -28.89 -34.29
CA ASP A 289 -0.50 -29.62 -35.43
C ASP A 289 1.03 -29.69 -35.38
N ALA A 290 1.70 -28.63 -34.90
CA ALA A 290 3.16 -28.60 -34.77
C ALA A 290 3.67 -29.65 -33.75
N LYS A 291 3.01 -29.77 -32.59
CA LYS A 291 3.30 -30.82 -31.61
C LYS A 291 2.98 -32.21 -32.17
N GLY A 292 1.89 -32.34 -32.91
CA GLY A 292 1.58 -33.59 -33.64
C GLY A 292 2.70 -34.01 -34.61
N ASN A 293 3.28 -33.06 -35.35
CA ASN A 293 4.42 -33.31 -36.24
C ASN A 293 5.69 -33.69 -35.47
N LEU A 294 5.94 -33.08 -34.30
CA LEU A 294 7.05 -33.47 -33.44
C LEU A 294 6.89 -34.89 -32.89
N ILE A 295 5.68 -35.25 -32.43
CA ILE A 295 5.37 -36.62 -31.99
C ILE A 295 5.60 -37.62 -33.13
N HIS A 296 5.21 -37.25 -34.36
CA HIS A 296 5.44 -38.09 -35.53
C HIS A 296 6.94 -38.27 -35.82
N ALA A 297 7.72 -37.18 -35.87
CA ALA A 297 9.17 -37.23 -36.09
C ALA A 297 9.89 -38.03 -35.00
N ILE A 298 9.49 -37.89 -33.72
CA ILE A 298 10.00 -38.72 -32.62
C ILE A 298 9.68 -40.20 -32.85
N GLY A 299 8.47 -40.51 -33.33
CA GLY A 299 8.05 -41.88 -33.65
C GLY A 299 8.85 -42.51 -34.79
N GLU A 300 9.12 -41.75 -35.86
CA GLU A 300 9.96 -42.18 -36.98
C GLU A 300 11.40 -42.44 -36.51
N ALA A 301 11.99 -41.50 -35.77
CA ALA A 301 13.33 -41.63 -35.20
C ALA A 301 13.45 -42.85 -34.26
N LYS A 302 12.42 -43.13 -33.44
CA LYS A 302 12.37 -44.34 -32.59
C LYS A 302 12.31 -45.63 -33.39
N ALA A 303 11.56 -45.67 -34.50
CA ALA A 303 11.51 -46.83 -35.36
C ALA A 303 12.88 -47.11 -36.01
N VAL A 304 13.60 -46.05 -36.41
CA VAL A 304 14.98 -46.18 -36.90
C VAL A 304 15.92 -46.66 -35.79
N LEU A 305 15.80 -46.13 -34.58
CA LEU A 305 16.59 -46.57 -33.42
C LEU A 305 16.40 -48.06 -33.13
N GLU A 306 15.16 -48.55 -33.16
CA GLU A 306 14.85 -49.98 -32.98
C GLU A 306 15.46 -50.85 -34.10
N ALA A 307 15.34 -50.41 -35.35
CA ALA A 307 15.89 -51.12 -36.51
C ALA A 307 17.43 -51.17 -36.54
N ILE A 308 18.10 -50.23 -35.86
CA ILE A 308 19.55 -50.26 -35.65
C ILE A 308 19.92 -51.31 -34.59
N TYR A 309 19.18 -51.35 -33.47
CA TYR A 309 19.48 -52.30 -32.40
C TYR A 309 19.11 -53.75 -32.72
N ASP A 310 18.11 -53.97 -33.56
CA ASP A 310 17.72 -55.32 -34.00
C ASP A 310 18.57 -55.85 -35.19
N GLY A 311 19.44 -55.01 -35.74
CA GLY A 311 20.35 -55.34 -36.85
C GLY A 311 19.67 -55.38 -38.22
N THR A 312 18.46 -54.85 -38.35
CA THR A 312 17.76 -54.68 -39.64
C THR A 312 18.44 -53.61 -40.50
N ILE A 313 19.03 -52.59 -39.87
CA ILE A 313 19.90 -51.60 -40.50
C ILE A 313 21.35 -51.93 -40.11
N ASP A 314 22.15 -52.42 -41.06
CA ASP A 314 23.58 -52.76 -40.85
C ASP A 314 24.54 -52.07 -41.84
N ASP A 315 24.02 -51.49 -42.94
CA ASP A 315 24.79 -50.73 -43.92
C ASP A 315 24.50 -49.23 -43.79
N PHE A 316 25.36 -48.54 -43.05
CA PHE A 316 25.31 -47.09 -42.84
C PHE A 316 26.20 -46.33 -43.84
N LEU A 317 26.85 -47.03 -44.77
CA LEU A 317 27.72 -46.43 -45.78
C LEU A 317 26.88 -45.80 -46.89
N VAL A 318 27.26 -44.58 -47.28
CA VAL A 318 26.71 -43.90 -48.46
C VAL A 318 27.33 -44.56 -49.71
N PRO A 319 26.54 -45.14 -50.64
CA PRO A 319 27.08 -45.58 -51.92
C PRO A 319 27.63 -44.38 -52.71
N ASP A 320 28.77 -44.56 -53.41
CA ASP A 320 29.44 -43.51 -54.22
C ASP A 320 28.57 -42.93 -55.35
N ASP A 321 27.42 -43.56 -55.66
CA ASP A 321 26.49 -43.20 -56.72
C ASP A 321 25.14 -42.75 -56.12
N LEU A 322 25.03 -41.50 -55.65
CA LEU A 322 23.79 -40.98 -55.07
C LEU A 322 22.73 -40.64 -56.15
N ASP A 323 21.63 -41.41 -56.20
CA ASP A 323 20.31 -40.86 -56.54
C ASP A 323 19.84 -39.99 -55.36
N ALA A 324 19.14 -38.88 -55.67
CA ALA A 324 18.80 -37.82 -54.71
C ALA A 324 17.92 -38.25 -53.51
N ASP A 325 17.44 -39.49 -53.48
CA ASP A 325 16.48 -40.03 -52.51
C ASP A 325 17.07 -41.13 -51.59
N THR A 326 18.40 -41.26 -51.48
CA THR A 326 19.04 -42.28 -50.62
C THR A 326 18.97 -41.88 -49.13
N PRO A 327 18.49 -42.74 -48.20
CA PRO A 327 18.37 -42.39 -46.78
C PRO A 327 19.75 -42.15 -46.16
N VAL A 328 20.02 -40.91 -45.76
CA VAL A 328 21.21 -40.55 -44.98
C VAL A 328 20.81 -40.61 -43.51
N PHE A 329 21.62 -41.21 -42.64
CA PHE A 329 21.38 -41.23 -41.19
C PHE A 329 21.18 -39.82 -40.58
N SER A 330 21.58 -38.76 -41.28
CA SER A 330 21.29 -37.36 -40.95
C SER A 330 19.83 -36.92 -41.13
N GLY A 331 19.02 -37.69 -41.86
CA GLY A 331 17.62 -37.35 -42.17
C GLY A 331 16.75 -37.24 -40.93
N GLU A 332 16.91 -38.17 -39.98
CA GLU A 332 16.18 -38.17 -38.71
C GLU A 332 16.54 -36.95 -37.84
N PHE A 333 17.82 -36.57 -37.80
CA PHE A 333 18.26 -35.38 -37.07
C PHE A 333 17.67 -34.11 -37.68
N GLU A 334 17.64 -33.98 -39.02
CA GLU A 334 17.03 -32.83 -39.68
C GLU A 334 15.51 -32.80 -39.54
N ALA A 335 14.85 -33.96 -39.55
CA ALA A 335 13.42 -34.09 -39.30
C ALA A 335 13.07 -33.62 -37.86
N LEU A 336 13.80 -34.12 -36.86
CA LEU A 336 13.65 -33.69 -35.46
C LEU A 336 13.90 -32.19 -35.31
N LYS A 337 14.99 -31.67 -35.89
CA LYS A 337 15.31 -30.24 -35.88
C LYS A 337 14.20 -29.39 -36.46
N THR A 338 13.69 -29.78 -37.63
CA THR A 338 12.63 -29.06 -38.34
C THR A 338 11.34 -29.07 -37.52
N ALA A 339 11.00 -30.21 -36.91
CA ALA A 339 9.83 -30.33 -36.06
C ALA A 339 9.96 -29.47 -34.78
N ILE A 340 11.12 -29.50 -34.10
CA ILE A 340 11.41 -28.68 -32.92
C ILE A 340 11.29 -27.18 -33.25
N LEU A 341 11.84 -26.73 -34.38
CA LEU A 341 11.76 -25.32 -34.80
C LEU A 341 10.34 -24.86 -35.12
N ALA A 342 9.41 -25.78 -35.38
CA ALA A 342 8.01 -25.47 -35.65
C ALA A 342 7.14 -25.43 -34.38
N VAL A 343 7.58 -26.05 -33.29
CA VAL A 343 6.84 -26.15 -32.03
C VAL A 343 6.97 -24.86 -31.21
N LYS A 344 5.94 -24.56 -30.42
CA LYS A 344 5.85 -23.43 -29.50
C LYS A 344 5.62 -23.91 -28.07
N ASP A 345 5.97 -23.07 -27.11
CA ASP A 345 5.75 -23.26 -25.67
C ASP A 345 5.27 -21.91 -25.09
N GLU A 346 4.19 -21.36 -25.65
CA GLU A 346 3.60 -20.10 -25.22
C GLU A 346 2.62 -20.30 -24.05
N VAL A 347 2.08 -21.51 -23.88
CA VAL A 347 0.98 -21.83 -22.97
C VAL A 347 1.32 -22.99 -22.04
N GLY A 348 1.33 -22.73 -20.73
CA GLY A 348 1.61 -23.76 -19.74
C GLY A 348 0.41 -24.65 -19.39
N ALA A 349 0.68 -25.79 -18.76
CA ALA A 349 -0.28 -26.89 -18.54
C ALA A 349 -1.55 -26.57 -17.71
N ALA A 350 -1.59 -25.42 -17.03
CA ALA A 350 -2.73 -25.00 -16.21
C ALA A 350 -3.60 -23.94 -16.90
N ASN A 351 -3.21 -23.49 -18.10
CA ASN A 351 -3.90 -22.41 -18.79
C ASN A 351 -5.35 -22.79 -19.09
N GLY A 352 -6.28 -21.89 -18.76
CA GLY A 352 -7.71 -22.12 -18.99
C GLY A 352 -8.38 -23.08 -18.00
N ILE A 353 -7.66 -23.59 -17.00
CA ILE A 353 -8.20 -24.42 -15.91
C ILE A 353 -8.39 -23.55 -14.67
N THR A 354 -9.50 -23.70 -13.95
CA THR A 354 -9.69 -23.02 -12.66
C THR A 354 -8.81 -23.64 -11.59
N MET A 355 -8.41 -22.86 -10.57
CA MET A 355 -7.60 -23.40 -9.48
C MET A 355 -8.30 -24.55 -8.73
N ARG A 356 -9.63 -24.46 -8.60
CA ARG A 356 -10.47 -25.52 -8.04
C ARG A 356 -10.39 -26.83 -8.85
N ASP A 357 -10.48 -26.75 -10.17
CA ASP A 357 -10.45 -27.94 -11.02
C ASP A 357 -9.03 -28.52 -11.12
N LEU A 358 -8.01 -27.65 -11.09
CA LEU A 358 -6.60 -28.04 -11.11
C LEU A 358 -6.22 -28.95 -9.94
N GLU A 359 -6.84 -28.81 -8.77
CA GLU A 359 -6.60 -29.70 -7.62
C GLU A 359 -6.81 -31.18 -7.98
N SER A 360 -7.82 -31.47 -8.83
CA SER A 360 -8.14 -32.81 -9.27
C SER A 360 -7.34 -33.28 -10.49
N VAL A 361 -6.94 -32.34 -11.36
CA VAL A 361 -6.21 -32.62 -12.61
C VAL A 361 -4.70 -32.78 -12.34
N ASN A 362 -4.10 -31.88 -11.57
CA ASN A 362 -2.68 -31.86 -11.26
C ASN A 362 -2.42 -31.29 -9.86
N SER A 363 -2.50 -32.17 -8.86
CA SER A 363 -2.31 -31.82 -7.45
C SER A 363 -0.90 -31.31 -7.13
N ALA A 364 0.12 -31.73 -7.89
CA ALA A 364 1.49 -31.24 -7.71
C ALA A 364 1.60 -29.77 -8.11
N LEU A 365 1.10 -29.41 -9.31
CA LEU A 365 1.08 -28.03 -9.80
C LEU A 365 0.20 -27.13 -8.94
N TYR A 366 -0.97 -27.62 -8.51
CA TYR A 366 -1.83 -26.92 -7.54
C TYR A 366 -1.07 -26.52 -6.27
N ASN A 367 -0.33 -27.46 -5.65
CA ASN A 367 0.42 -27.17 -4.44
C ASN A 367 1.59 -26.22 -4.67
N GLN A 368 2.22 -26.24 -5.85
CA GLN A 368 3.24 -25.27 -6.24
C GLN A 368 2.64 -23.87 -6.35
N ILE A 369 1.51 -23.71 -7.05
CA ILE A 369 0.84 -22.41 -7.19
C ILE A 369 0.43 -21.87 -5.81
N LYS A 370 -0.15 -22.70 -4.95
CA LYS A 370 -0.50 -22.31 -3.57
C LYS A 370 0.70 -21.80 -2.78
N LYS A 371 1.87 -22.42 -2.95
CA LYS A 371 3.10 -21.99 -2.28
C LYS A 371 3.57 -20.62 -2.79
N GLU A 372 3.54 -20.40 -4.11
CA GLU A 372 3.90 -19.11 -4.70
C GLU A 372 2.91 -18.01 -4.27
N MET A 373 1.61 -18.29 -4.26
CA MET A 373 0.57 -17.37 -3.76
C MET A 373 0.83 -16.95 -2.30
N ALA A 374 1.25 -17.89 -1.46
CA ALA A 374 1.56 -17.61 -0.05
C ALA A 374 2.84 -16.80 0.15
N SER A 375 3.72 -16.74 -0.86
CA SER A 375 4.96 -15.96 -0.82
C SER A 375 4.79 -14.49 -1.24
N LEU A 376 3.67 -14.19 -1.91
CA LEU A 376 3.42 -12.88 -2.48
C LEU A 376 2.62 -12.00 -1.51
N HIS A 377 3.20 -10.86 -1.17
CA HIS A 377 2.67 -9.97 -0.14
C HIS A 377 2.19 -8.65 -0.72
N VAL A 378 1.07 -8.15 -0.21
CA VAL A 378 0.48 -6.87 -0.63
C VAL A 378 1.38 -5.71 -0.21
N VAL A 379 1.67 -4.83 -1.17
CA VAL A 379 2.28 -3.52 -0.92
C VAL A 379 1.17 -2.49 -0.73
N LEU A 380 1.26 -1.70 0.34
CA LEU A 380 0.26 -0.68 0.66
C LEU A 380 0.87 0.69 0.90
N PRO A 381 0.16 1.77 0.53
CA PRO A 381 0.48 3.11 0.99
C PRO A 381 0.38 3.22 2.53
N PRO A 382 1.22 4.07 3.16
CA PRO A 382 1.31 4.15 4.62
C PRO A 382 0.14 4.87 5.33
N SER A 383 -0.68 5.68 4.64
CA SER A 383 -1.73 6.50 5.25
C SER A 383 -2.67 5.73 6.18
N SER A 384 -3.17 4.57 5.76
CA SER A 384 -4.08 3.74 6.56
C SER A 384 -3.41 3.20 7.84
N ALA A 385 -2.15 2.77 7.73
CA ALA A 385 -1.37 2.37 8.90
C ALA A 385 -1.13 3.55 9.85
N MET A 386 -0.84 4.73 9.30
CA MET A 386 -0.62 5.96 10.07
C MET A 386 -1.88 6.47 10.75
N ALA A 387 -3.06 6.35 10.13
CA ALA A 387 -4.33 6.64 10.79
C ALA A 387 -4.51 5.77 12.04
N GLY A 388 -4.13 4.49 11.97
CA GLY A 388 -4.16 3.58 13.11
C GLY A 388 -3.15 3.98 14.19
N VAL A 389 -1.94 4.38 13.78
CA VAL A 389 -0.92 4.90 14.70
C VAL A 389 -1.40 6.16 15.42
N TYR A 390 -2.06 7.09 14.73
CA TYR A 390 -2.60 8.30 15.35
C TYR A 390 -3.64 7.92 16.42
N GLY A 391 -4.63 7.08 16.08
CA GLY A 391 -5.63 6.61 17.05
C GLY A 391 -5.03 5.92 18.28
N ARG A 392 -4.01 5.08 18.07
CA ARG A 392 -3.27 4.43 19.17
C ARG A 392 -2.52 5.43 20.05
N ILE A 393 -1.83 6.39 19.46
CA ILE A 393 -1.03 7.37 20.23
C ILE A 393 -1.95 8.33 20.99
N ASP A 394 -3.00 8.82 20.34
CA ASP A 394 -3.95 9.75 20.94
C ASP A 394 -4.62 9.13 22.17
N SER A 395 -5.01 7.85 22.09
CA SER A 395 -5.67 7.12 23.20
C SER A 395 -4.72 6.70 24.33
N THR A 396 -3.43 6.49 24.05
CA THR A 396 -2.48 5.96 25.05
C THR A 396 -1.55 7.02 25.64
N ARG A 397 -1.28 8.09 24.90
CA ARG A 397 -0.28 9.11 25.26
C ARG A 397 -0.77 10.55 25.10
N GLY A 398 -1.96 10.75 24.55
CA GLY A 398 -2.52 12.06 24.25
C GLY A 398 -2.01 12.62 22.91
N VAL A 399 -2.85 13.48 22.32
CA VAL A 399 -2.67 14.07 20.98
C VAL A 399 -1.41 14.95 20.90
N TRP A 400 -0.96 15.50 22.03
CA TRP A 400 0.27 16.30 22.12
C TRP A 400 1.55 15.48 21.94
N LYS A 401 1.47 14.15 21.89
CA LYS A 401 2.65 13.32 21.61
C LYS A 401 2.85 13.15 20.10
N ALA A 402 4.06 13.48 19.63
CA ALA A 402 4.44 13.23 18.24
C ALA A 402 4.29 11.74 17.84
N PRO A 403 3.59 11.43 16.72
CA PRO A 403 3.40 10.06 16.20
C PRO A 403 4.64 9.54 15.44
N ALA A 404 5.82 9.72 16.02
CA ALA A 404 7.11 9.29 15.48
C ALA A 404 7.90 8.48 16.52
N ASN A 405 8.90 7.74 16.05
CA ASN A 405 9.63 6.71 16.79
C ASN A 405 8.70 5.61 17.31
N ILE A 406 7.78 5.17 16.45
CA ILE A 406 6.75 4.17 16.73
C ILE A 406 6.84 3.04 15.71
N SER A 407 6.76 1.79 16.18
CA SER A 407 6.77 0.62 15.32
C SER A 407 5.41 0.40 14.63
N LEU A 408 5.49 -0.05 13.38
CA LEU A 408 4.32 -0.46 12.60
C LEU A 408 4.09 -1.96 12.74
N ASN A 409 2.84 -2.35 12.95
CA ASN A 409 2.39 -3.73 12.92
C ASN A 409 2.06 -4.14 11.49
N TYR A 410 2.21 -5.43 11.19
CA TYR A 410 1.91 -6.04 9.88
C TYR A 410 2.80 -5.54 8.72
N VAL A 411 3.95 -4.93 9.05
CA VAL A 411 4.93 -4.47 8.07
C VAL A 411 6.16 -5.38 8.12
N ILE A 412 6.55 -5.92 6.97
CA ILE A 412 7.82 -6.64 6.78
C ILE A 412 8.95 -5.61 6.66
N ALA A 413 8.82 -4.70 5.71
CA ALA A 413 9.79 -3.63 5.45
C ALA A 413 9.13 -2.49 4.64
N PRO A 414 9.70 -1.27 4.64
CA PRO A 414 9.42 -0.29 3.60
C PRO A 414 9.89 -0.80 2.24
N THR A 415 9.23 -0.39 1.17
CA THR A 415 9.57 -0.79 -0.22
C THR A 415 10.94 -0.28 -0.67
N GLU A 416 11.43 0.80 -0.05
CA GLU A 416 12.76 1.37 -0.26
C GLU A 416 13.47 1.63 1.07
N LYS A 417 14.80 1.43 1.11
CA LYS A 417 15.58 1.81 2.30
C LYS A 417 15.99 3.27 2.21
N VAL A 418 15.54 4.07 3.17
CA VAL A 418 15.90 5.50 3.26
C VAL A 418 17.13 5.69 4.15
N SER A 419 18.20 6.25 3.57
CA SER A 419 19.42 6.65 4.27
C SER A 419 19.23 7.93 5.12
N ASP A 420 20.16 8.22 6.02
CA ASP A 420 20.10 9.45 6.83
C ASP A 420 20.16 10.72 5.96
N LYS A 421 20.90 10.66 4.84
CA LYS A 421 21.03 11.78 3.90
C LYS A 421 19.71 12.02 3.16
N GLU A 422 19.09 10.97 2.63
CA GLU A 422 17.79 11.07 1.96
C GLU A 422 16.72 11.53 2.93
N GLN A 423 16.71 10.98 4.15
CA GLN A 423 15.79 11.43 5.20
C GLN A 423 15.94 12.92 5.49
N SER A 424 17.16 13.45 5.53
CA SER A 424 17.37 14.88 5.77
C SER A 424 16.65 15.74 4.74
N ASP A 425 16.73 15.37 3.45
CA ASP A 425 16.01 16.06 2.38
C ASP A 425 14.49 15.82 2.45
N LEU A 426 14.04 14.60 2.75
CA LEU A 426 12.61 14.31 2.93
C LEU A 426 12.00 15.18 4.03
N ASN A 427 12.70 15.28 5.17
CA ASN A 427 12.19 15.89 6.38
C ASN A 427 12.22 17.43 6.33
N ILE A 428 13.22 18.07 5.72
CA ILE A 428 13.33 19.54 5.64
C ILE A 428 13.55 19.94 4.19
N ASN A 429 12.50 20.47 3.56
CA ASN A 429 12.53 20.96 2.19
C ASN A 429 11.49 22.08 1.98
N ASP A 430 11.84 23.09 1.20
CA ASP A 430 10.98 24.27 0.94
C ASP A 430 9.73 23.94 0.11
N SER A 431 9.77 22.85 -0.66
CA SER A 431 8.63 22.35 -1.45
C SER A 431 7.78 21.32 -0.71
N GLY A 432 8.08 21.05 0.57
CA GLY A 432 7.22 20.22 1.43
C GLY A 432 7.97 19.11 2.16
N SER A 433 7.56 18.87 3.40
CA SER A 433 8.13 17.86 4.29
C SER A 433 7.41 16.52 4.17
N ILE A 434 8.17 15.44 4.09
CA ILE A 434 7.69 14.06 3.97
C ILE A 434 8.29 13.25 5.12
N ASN A 435 7.43 12.55 5.85
CA ASN A 435 7.83 11.76 7.01
C ASN A 435 8.32 10.38 6.59
N ALA A 436 9.60 10.10 6.83
CA ALA A 436 10.20 8.83 6.45
C ALA A 436 9.74 7.67 7.36
N ILE A 437 9.51 6.50 6.78
CA ILE A 437 9.36 5.23 7.49
C ILE A 437 10.63 4.41 7.23
N ARG A 438 11.32 3.99 8.28
CA ARG A 438 12.69 3.44 8.19
C ARG A 438 12.85 2.15 8.98
N THR A 439 13.66 1.25 8.46
CA THR A 439 14.07 0.04 9.18
C THR A 439 15.34 0.28 9.97
N PHE A 440 15.33 -0.11 11.24
CA PHE A 440 16.47 -0.04 12.13
C PHE A 440 16.80 -1.43 12.66
N THR A 441 18.09 -1.79 12.60
CA THR A 441 18.58 -3.05 13.18
C THR A 441 18.24 -3.12 14.68
N GLY A 442 17.57 -4.19 15.10
CA GLY A 442 17.16 -4.40 16.50
C GLY A 442 15.92 -3.62 16.97
N LYS A 443 15.38 -2.69 16.16
CA LYS A 443 14.13 -1.96 16.46
C LYS A 443 13.00 -2.18 15.46
N GLY A 444 13.28 -2.80 14.33
CA GLY A 444 12.30 -3.05 13.27
C GLY A 444 12.00 -1.79 12.45
N THR A 445 10.82 -1.76 11.84
CA THR A 445 10.36 -0.63 11.01
C THR A 445 9.66 0.41 11.85
N LEU A 446 10.16 1.64 11.85
CA LEU A 446 9.69 2.76 12.64
C LEU A 446 9.23 3.92 11.76
N VAL A 447 8.15 4.58 12.17
CA VAL A 447 7.80 5.92 11.69
C VAL A 447 8.83 6.90 12.22
N TRP A 448 9.45 7.68 11.34
CA TRP A 448 10.64 8.47 11.67
C TRP A 448 10.52 9.93 11.20
N GLY A 449 9.33 10.51 11.37
CA GLY A 449 9.02 11.92 11.15
C GLY A 449 7.62 12.24 11.69
N ALA A 450 7.39 13.49 12.08
CA ALA A 450 6.08 13.99 12.55
C ALA A 450 5.82 15.44 12.11
N ARG A 451 6.31 15.82 10.94
CA ARG A 451 6.07 17.13 10.32
C ARG A 451 4.77 17.13 9.50
N THR A 452 4.11 18.28 9.47
CA THR A 452 3.05 18.56 8.49
C THR A 452 3.67 18.71 7.10
N PHE A 453 2.87 18.71 6.04
CA PHE A 453 3.39 18.87 4.68
C PHE A 453 4.04 20.25 4.49
N ASP A 454 3.42 21.33 5.01
CA ASP A 454 4.10 22.60 5.24
C ASP A 454 4.92 22.57 6.55
N GLY A 455 5.91 21.69 6.58
CA GLY A 455 6.79 21.42 7.72
C GLY A 455 8.07 22.25 7.73
N ARG A 456 8.16 23.30 6.89
CA ARG A 456 9.33 24.17 6.77
C ARG A 456 9.70 24.77 8.12
N ASP A 457 10.99 24.99 8.36
CA ASP A 457 11.42 25.56 9.65
C ASP A 457 11.03 27.03 9.80
N LYS A 458 10.97 27.77 8.69
CA LYS A 458 10.59 29.19 8.66
C LYS A 458 9.55 29.47 7.58
N ILE A 459 8.65 30.38 7.87
CA ILE A 459 7.78 31.03 6.90
C ILE A 459 8.26 32.48 6.81
N GLU A 460 8.78 32.86 5.64
CA GLU A 460 9.48 34.12 5.44
C GLU A 460 10.64 34.31 6.43
N THR A 461 10.43 35.07 7.50
CA THR A 461 11.43 35.34 8.54
C THR A 461 11.08 34.77 9.91
N GLU A 462 9.86 34.25 10.08
CA GLU A 462 9.34 33.75 11.35
C GLU A 462 9.43 32.22 11.44
N ASP A 463 9.60 31.71 12.66
CA ASP A 463 9.59 30.27 12.91
C ASP A 463 8.19 29.69 12.63
N ASN A 464 8.14 28.62 11.83
CA ASN A 464 6.87 27.94 11.57
C ASN A 464 6.41 27.18 12.82
N VAL A 465 5.45 27.75 13.53
CA VAL A 465 4.88 27.13 14.74
C VAL A 465 4.00 25.92 14.45
N TRP A 466 3.52 25.76 13.21
CA TRP A 466 2.57 24.74 12.78
C TRP A 466 3.23 23.55 12.07
N LYS A 467 4.57 23.53 11.97
CA LYS A 467 5.32 22.50 11.25
C LYS A 467 5.17 21.07 11.78
N TYR A 468 4.57 20.88 12.95
CA TYR A 468 4.44 19.59 13.62
C TYR A 468 3.00 19.10 13.67
N VAL A 469 2.79 17.83 13.28
CA VAL A 469 1.48 17.18 13.23
C VAL A 469 0.74 17.26 14.57
N HIS A 470 1.40 16.83 15.65
CA HIS A 470 0.80 16.78 16.99
C HIS A 470 0.48 18.18 17.54
N VAL A 471 1.30 19.18 17.23
CA VAL A 471 1.05 20.58 17.62
C VAL A 471 -0.19 21.12 16.93
N ARG A 472 -0.29 20.93 15.60
CA ARG A 472 -1.46 21.30 14.81
C ARG A 472 -2.73 20.62 15.32
N ARG A 473 -2.72 19.29 15.36
CA ARG A 473 -3.88 18.47 15.77
C ARG A 473 -4.33 18.75 17.20
N TYR A 474 -3.39 18.92 18.14
CA TYR A 474 -3.72 19.23 19.53
C TYR A 474 -4.35 20.63 19.65
N CYS A 475 -3.79 21.64 18.97
CA CYS A 475 -4.36 22.98 19.00
C CYS A 475 -5.79 23.01 18.44
N ASP A 476 -6.03 22.26 17.37
CA ASP A 476 -7.36 22.18 16.75
C ASP A 476 -8.38 21.49 17.63
N MET A 477 -7.99 20.39 18.27
CA MET A 477 -8.79 19.73 19.29
C MET A 477 -9.17 20.70 20.40
N MET A 478 -8.19 21.42 20.96
CA MET A 478 -8.47 22.35 22.06
C MET A 478 -9.40 23.48 21.65
N LYS A 479 -9.18 24.10 20.48
CA LYS A 479 -10.06 25.16 19.97
C LYS A 479 -11.50 24.66 19.86
N GLN A 480 -11.71 23.46 19.33
CA GLN A 480 -13.05 22.91 19.17
C GLN A 480 -13.68 22.50 20.51
N SER A 481 -12.95 21.80 21.37
CA SER A 481 -13.43 21.43 22.72
C SER A 481 -13.82 22.65 23.54
N ILE A 482 -13.01 23.70 23.51
CA ILE A 482 -13.29 24.96 24.22
C ILE A 482 -14.48 25.68 23.59
N ASN A 483 -14.60 25.71 22.26
CA ASN A 483 -15.75 26.30 21.58
C ASN A 483 -17.05 25.60 22.04
N ILE A 484 -17.10 24.27 21.99
CA ILE A 484 -18.26 23.49 22.42
C ILE A 484 -18.58 23.77 23.89
N ALA A 485 -17.57 23.81 24.76
CA ALA A 485 -17.78 24.08 26.19
C ALA A 485 -18.29 25.51 26.44
N LEU A 486 -17.86 26.51 25.65
CA LEU A 486 -18.33 27.89 25.79
C LEU A 486 -19.77 28.09 25.30
N GLN A 487 -20.32 27.19 24.47
CA GLN A 487 -21.72 27.26 24.02
C GLN A 487 -22.73 27.21 25.18
N THR A 488 -22.37 26.61 26.31
CA THR A 488 -23.23 26.60 27.53
C THR A 488 -23.52 28.00 28.08
N PHE A 489 -22.79 29.04 27.65
CA PHE A 489 -22.95 30.41 28.11
C PHE A 489 -23.73 31.32 27.14
N ILE A 490 -24.19 30.82 25.98
CA ILE A 490 -24.84 31.61 24.92
C ILE A 490 -26.08 32.39 25.40
N ASP A 491 -26.82 31.86 26.37
CA ASP A 491 -28.03 32.49 26.93
C ASP A 491 -27.89 32.85 28.41
N GLU A 492 -26.68 32.83 28.95
CA GLU A 492 -26.42 33.24 30.34
C GLU A 492 -26.37 34.77 30.45
N PRO A 493 -26.81 35.37 31.57
CA PRO A 493 -26.72 36.82 31.76
C PRO A 493 -25.28 37.30 31.64
N THR A 494 -25.02 38.36 30.88
CA THR A 494 -23.69 38.98 30.73
C THR A 494 -23.35 39.83 31.94
N ILE A 495 -22.97 39.16 33.02
CA ILE A 495 -22.59 39.74 34.31
C ILE A 495 -21.23 39.19 34.76
N PRO A 496 -20.49 39.90 35.65
CA PRO A 496 -19.16 39.47 36.12
C PRO A 496 -19.11 38.03 36.66
N PHE A 497 -20.22 37.55 37.23
CA PHE A 497 -20.32 36.18 37.73
C PHE A 497 -20.24 35.13 36.61
N THR A 498 -20.84 35.39 35.45
CA THR A 498 -20.81 34.51 34.27
C THR A 498 -19.39 34.44 33.69
N TYR A 499 -18.71 35.57 33.59
CA TYR A 499 -17.31 35.63 33.13
C TYR A 499 -16.38 34.87 34.07
N LEU A 500 -16.57 35.01 35.39
CA LEU A 500 -15.81 34.26 36.38
C LEU A 500 -16.04 32.75 36.26
N ARG A 501 -17.30 32.31 36.01
CA ARG A 501 -17.62 30.90 35.78
C ARG A 501 -16.93 30.35 34.52
N ALA A 502 -17.03 31.05 33.40
CA ALA A 502 -16.38 30.66 32.15
C ALA A 502 -14.85 30.61 32.31
N LYS A 503 -14.26 31.65 32.93
CA LYS A 503 -12.82 31.68 33.23
C LYS A 503 -12.39 30.50 34.09
N THR A 504 -13.08 30.25 35.20
CA THR A 504 -12.75 29.15 36.13
C THR A 504 -12.85 27.79 35.43
N MET A 505 -13.85 27.59 34.58
CA MET A 505 -14.00 26.36 33.77
C MET A 505 -12.78 26.16 32.85
N LEU A 506 -12.38 27.20 32.12
CA LEU A 506 -11.24 27.14 31.19
C LEU A 506 -9.91 26.95 31.92
N GLU A 507 -9.68 27.68 33.03
CA GLU A 507 -8.46 27.56 33.84
C GLU A 507 -8.34 26.17 34.45
N ASN A 508 -9.43 25.59 34.96
CA ASN A 508 -9.42 24.23 35.49
C ASN A 508 -9.07 23.20 34.41
N PHE A 509 -9.66 23.34 33.21
CA PHE A 509 -9.37 22.46 32.08
C PHE A 509 -7.89 22.55 31.65
N LEU A 510 -7.38 23.76 31.40
CA LEU A 510 -5.99 23.95 30.97
C LEU A 510 -4.98 23.54 32.05
N ASN A 511 -5.34 23.67 33.33
CA ASN A 511 -4.52 23.16 34.42
C ASN A 511 -4.41 21.63 34.39
N GLN A 512 -5.50 20.90 34.09
CA GLN A 512 -5.43 19.44 33.92
C GLN A 512 -4.52 19.08 32.72
N GLN A 513 -4.68 19.77 31.60
CA GLN A 513 -3.82 19.56 30.42
C GLN A 513 -2.33 19.83 30.72
N TRP A 514 -2.02 20.83 31.54
CA TRP A 514 -0.65 21.07 32.00
C TRP A 514 -0.13 19.97 32.93
N ILE A 515 -0.94 19.50 33.88
CA ILE A 515 -0.58 18.39 34.79
C ILE A 515 -0.30 17.10 33.99
N GLU A 516 -1.07 16.86 32.92
CA GLU A 516 -0.88 15.74 31.99
C GLU A 516 0.34 15.89 31.07
N GLY A 517 1.02 17.05 31.12
CA GLY A 517 2.23 17.34 30.34
C GLY A 517 1.95 17.72 28.89
N ALA A 518 0.72 18.12 28.56
CA ALA A 518 0.34 18.58 27.23
C ALA A 518 0.78 20.02 26.95
N LEU A 519 0.91 20.84 28.00
CA LEU A 519 1.36 22.23 27.95
C LEU A 519 2.77 22.36 28.54
N ALA A 520 3.60 23.20 27.92
CA ALA A 520 4.96 23.48 28.35
C ALA A 520 4.98 24.55 29.46
N GLY A 521 5.94 24.51 30.36
CA GLY A 521 6.11 25.50 31.43
C GLY A 521 6.29 24.84 32.79
N SER A 522 7.11 25.45 33.65
CA SER A 522 7.39 24.92 35.00
C SER A 522 6.28 25.29 35.99
N THR A 523 5.44 26.26 35.65
CA THR A 523 4.29 26.70 36.44
C THR A 523 3.05 26.90 35.56
N PRO A 524 1.82 26.83 36.12
CA PRO A 524 0.60 27.06 35.34
C PRO A 524 0.59 28.41 34.60
N LYS A 525 1.17 29.46 35.21
CA LYS A 525 1.21 30.81 34.65
C LYS A 525 2.13 30.93 33.43
N GLU A 526 3.12 30.06 33.31
CA GLU A 526 3.96 29.96 32.11
C GLU A 526 3.27 29.12 31.03
N ALA A 527 2.42 28.18 31.44
CA ALA A 527 1.76 27.23 30.54
C ALA A 527 0.52 27.78 29.86
N TYR A 528 -0.29 28.56 30.58
CA TYR A 528 -1.50 29.14 30.02
C TYR A 528 -1.92 30.45 30.71
N LYS A 529 -2.72 31.24 29.99
CA LYS A 529 -3.38 32.44 30.49
C LYS A 529 -4.80 32.51 29.95
N VAL A 530 -5.76 32.78 30.82
CA VAL A 530 -7.18 32.94 30.45
C VAL A 530 -7.68 34.31 30.92
N GLU A 531 -8.23 35.06 29.98
CA GLU A 531 -8.95 36.31 30.23
C GLU A 531 -10.36 36.16 29.68
N VAL A 532 -11.38 36.46 30.51
CA VAL A 532 -12.78 36.46 30.09
C VAL A 532 -13.41 37.76 30.55
N ASP A 533 -14.04 38.46 29.62
CA ASP A 533 -14.80 39.67 29.85
C ASP A 533 -16.09 39.67 29.04
N GLY A 534 -16.88 40.74 29.16
CA GLY A 534 -17.98 40.95 28.25
C GLY A 534 -18.12 42.41 27.84
N THR A 535 -18.51 42.58 26.59
CA THR A 535 -18.68 43.86 25.91
C THR A 535 -20.08 43.94 25.34
N LYS A 536 -20.58 45.15 25.15
CA LYS A 536 -21.86 45.38 24.45
C LYS A 536 -21.56 45.89 23.05
N ASP A 537 -22.09 45.21 22.03
CA ASP A 537 -22.14 45.74 20.67
C ASP A 537 -23.28 46.77 20.61
N GLU A 538 -22.91 48.05 20.55
CA GLU A 538 -23.87 49.16 20.53
C GLU A 538 -24.68 49.24 19.23
N ILE A 539 -24.17 48.67 18.13
CA ILE A 539 -24.82 48.74 16.80
C ILE A 539 -25.91 47.68 16.69
N ASN A 540 -25.61 46.46 17.13
CA ASN A 540 -26.54 45.32 17.03
C ASN A 540 -27.35 45.10 18.32
N ASP A 541 -27.06 45.85 19.39
CA ASP A 541 -27.64 45.71 20.74
C ASP A 541 -27.47 44.29 21.33
N ILE A 542 -26.34 43.65 21.05
CA ILE A 542 -25.99 42.29 21.49
C ILE A 542 -24.91 42.36 22.57
N ASN A 543 -25.05 41.58 23.64
CA ASN A 543 -23.98 41.40 24.61
C ASN A 543 -23.07 40.25 24.17
N ILE A 544 -21.76 40.48 24.21
CA ILE A 544 -20.72 39.55 23.76
C ILE A 544 -19.87 39.15 24.95
N LEU A 545 -19.63 37.86 25.13
CA LEU A 545 -18.64 37.33 26.06
C LEU A 545 -17.35 37.06 25.27
N ASN A 546 -16.26 37.73 25.62
CA ASN A 546 -14.96 37.51 24.99
C ASN A 546 -14.09 36.62 25.88
N ALA A 547 -13.50 35.58 25.30
CA ALA A 547 -12.53 34.72 25.98
C ALA A 547 -11.21 34.74 25.20
N LYS A 548 -10.15 35.28 25.82
CA LYS A 548 -8.79 35.25 25.29
C LYS A 548 -8.00 34.17 26.01
N ILE A 549 -7.44 33.25 25.24
CA ILE A 549 -6.73 32.08 25.74
C ILE A 549 -5.34 32.04 25.10
N GLU A 550 -4.31 32.05 25.92
CA GLU A 550 -2.91 31.91 25.51
C GLU A 550 -2.36 30.62 26.12
N ILE A 551 -1.60 29.85 25.34
CA ILE A 551 -1.08 28.52 25.71
C ILE A 551 0.35 28.36 25.24
N ALA A 552 1.14 27.59 25.99
CA ALA A 552 2.47 27.15 25.60
C ALA A 552 2.42 25.68 25.17
N LEU A 553 2.56 25.41 23.87
CA LEU A 553 2.52 24.05 23.31
C LEU A 553 3.86 23.33 23.47
N VAL A 554 3.82 22.05 23.82
CA VAL A 554 5.01 21.19 23.87
C VAL A 554 5.53 20.95 22.45
N ARG A 555 6.84 21.12 22.26
CA ARG A 555 7.54 20.85 21.00
C ARG A 555 8.46 19.63 21.16
N PRO A 556 8.61 18.78 20.13
CA PRO A 556 9.46 17.61 20.21
C PRO A 556 10.94 18.00 20.11
N ALA A 557 11.82 17.23 20.76
CA ALA A 557 13.24 17.28 20.48
C ALA A 557 13.54 16.41 19.25
N GLU A 558 13.70 17.03 18.08
CA GLU A 558 14.02 16.31 16.83
C GLU A 558 15.50 15.96 16.69
N PHE A 559 16.36 16.77 17.30
CA PHE A 559 17.82 16.63 17.22
C PHE A 559 18.40 16.54 18.63
N ILE A 560 19.25 15.53 18.85
CA ILE A 560 20.05 15.40 20.07
C ILE A 560 21.51 15.55 19.66
N VAL A 561 22.14 16.65 20.09
CA VAL A 561 23.57 16.93 19.80
C VAL A 561 24.40 16.52 21.01
N LEU A 562 25.24 15.49 20.83
CA LEU A 562 26.20 15.05 21.85
C LEU A 562 27.53 15.77 21.66
N ASN A 563 27.80 16.76 22.51
CA ASN A 563 29.08 17.48 22.52
C ASN A 563 30.07 16.82 23.50
N PHE A 564 31.09 16.15 22.98
CA PHE A 564 32.18 15.61 23.80
C PHE A 564 33.25 16.68 24.04
N SER A 565 33.68 16.83 25.29
CA SER A 565 34.91 17.55 25.63
C SER A 565 35.74 16.72 26.59
N HIS A 566 37.05 16.62 26.34
CA HIS A 566 38.01 15.98 27.24
C HIS A 566 38.74 17.07 28.01
N LYS A 567 38.65 17.05 29.34
CA LYS A 567 39.52 17.87 30.20
C LYS A 567 40.97 17.38 30.10
N LEU A 568 41.86 18.22 29.57
CA LEU A 568 43.31 17.97 29.67
C LEU A 568 43.69 17.85 31.15
N GLN A 569 44.50 16.84 31.46
CA GLN A 569 45.04 16.64 32.80
C GLN A 569 45.84 17.89 33.18
N LEU A 570 45.39 18.60 34.23
CA LEU A 570 46.14 19.71 34.80
C LEU A 570 47.48 19.12 35.29
N SER A 571 48.59 19.63 34.74
CA SER A 571 49.94 19.28 35.18
C SER A 571 50.35 20.09 36.40
#